data_AF-A0A9Q9E2Y2-F1
#
_entry.id   AF-A0A9Q9E2Y2-F1
#
_cell.length_a   1.000
_cell.length_b   1.000
_cell.length_c   1.000
_cell.angle_alpha   90.00
_cell.angle_beta   90.00
_cell.angle_gamma   90.00
#
_symmetry.space_group_name_H-M   'P 1'
#
loop_
_entity.id
_entity.type
_entity.pdbx_description
1 polymer ?
#
loop_
_entity_poly.entity_id
_entity_poly.type
_entity_poly.pdbx_seq_one_letter_code
_entity_poly.pdbx_strand_id
1 'polypeptide(L)'
;MHPFTIQTYFPTGDPSGLRVAEIIQASIKAYYIPRQNLKSEIKQQPALSQSGIYVLCNGTAKIQAYVGTSTNIAKILNQHATAKETWWKIAVAFINNRQSYQLSESDFKFLEDRMSNQAKTGVQIDLVSSNLSHQSIVNPSSESDLKEKFNSIDILLRSFDLSLFTQKSATKKRAQRSDLQQIPVYLNRRDAHATGFYQPDYKSITVLAGSHVTTIAPTPSFTMNSLLEKLTKTGVIQNNQFTRDYQFNSASAAANILCKSSYSGPLVWYDQNHRTLHDLEARHAATNIQLDADQQNLFHLYYRGADAHARYNFQNKETTVLRGTRLAPKTAKAFPETQLLTNLMQQKIIVNNLFTKDYTFPSSSTAATLICKAPMSGPSSWLNAKGIRLADLINH
;
A
#
# COMPACT_ATOMS: atom_id res chain seq x y z
N MET A 1 -15.70 0.28 -5.74
CA MET A 1 -15.07 -1.06 -5.61
C MET A 1 -15.76 -1.77 -4.47
N HIS A 2 -16.14 -3.02 -4.67
CA HIS A 2 -16.62 -3.88 -3.59
C HIS A 2 -15.45 -4.34 -2.71
N PRO A 3 -15.68 -4.67 -1.43
CA PRO A 3 -14.65 -5.30 -0.60
C PRO A 3 -14.13 -6.58 -1.26
N PHE A 4 -12.81 -6.79 -1.22
CA PHE A 4 -12.15 -7.99 -1.72
C PHE A 4 -11.02 -8.39 -0.77
N THR A 5 -10.64 -9.67 -0.81
CA THR A 5 -9.53 -10.19 -0.01
C THR A 5 -8.41 -10.62 -0.94
N ILE A 6 -7.19 -10.11 -0.69
CA ILE A 6 -5.96 -10.63 -1.30
C ILE A 6 -5.36 -11.63 -0.33
N GLN A 7 -5.16 -12.86 -0.78
CA GLN A 7 -4.40 -13.86 -0.06
C GLN A 7 -2.99 -13.90 -0.65
N THR A 8 -1.98 -13.65 0.18
CA THR A 8 -0.57 -13.76 -0.20
C THR A 8 0.09 -14.90 0.56
N TYR A 9 0.77 -15.78 -0.17
CA TYR A 9 1.51 -16.92 0.35
C TYR A 9 2.99 -16.75 0.01
N PHE A 10 3.87 -17.11 0.94
CA PHE A 10 5.33 -17.03 0.82
C PHE A 10 5.88 -18.46 0.86
N PRO A 11 5.99 -19.16 -0.30
CA PRO A 11 6.32 -20.59 -0.31
C PRO A 11 7.66 -20.93 0.31
N THR A 12 8.63 -20.01 0.24
CA THR A 12 9.98 -20.18 0.77
C THR A 12 10.10 -19.76 2.23
N GLY A 13 9.06 -19.16 2.82
CA GLY A 13 9.12 -18.52 4.14
C GLY A 13 9.91 -17.21 4.19
N ASP A 14 10.56 -16.81 3.10
CA ASP A 14 11.31 -15.56 2.98
C ASP A 14 10.41 -14.43 2.42
N PRO A 15 10.11 -13.38 3.20
CA PRO A 15 9.32 -12.23 2.72
C PRO A 15 9.95 -11.49 1.52
N SER A 16 11.26 -11.61 1.34
CA SER A 16 12.00 -11.02 0.21
C SER A 16 12.05 -11.93 -1.01
N GLY A 17 11.62 -13.18 -0.88
CA GLY A 17 11.64 -14.22 -1.90
C GLY A 17 10.38 -14.28 -2.77
N LEU A 18 10.01 -15.50 -3.17
CA LEU A 18 8.80 -15.77 -3.94
C LEU A 18 7.54 -15.36 -3.16
N ARG A 19 6.65 -14.62 -3.82
CA ARG A 19 5.31 -14.32 -3.30
C ARG A 19 4.26 -14.79 -4.29
N VAL A 20 3.26 -15.49 -3.79
CA VAL A 20 2.12 -15.96 -4.59
C VAL A 20 0.89 -15.28 -4.06
N ALA A 21 0.25 -14.43 -4.86
CA ALA A 21 -0.94 -13.69 -4.45
C ALA A 21 -2.13 -13.99 -5.35
N GLU A 22 -3.31 -14.08 -4.76
CA GLU A 22 -4.57 -14.17 -5.49
C GLU A 22 -5.68 -13.38 -4.80
N ILE A 23 -6.61 -12.88 -5.59
CA ILE A 23 -7.88 -12.36 -5.08
C ILE A 23 -8.85 -13.53 -5.07
N ILE A 24 -9.49 -13.82 -3.93
CA ILE A 24 -10.29 -15.04 -3.73
C ILE A 24 -11.38 -15.22 -4.81
N GLN A 25 -12.00 -14.11 -5.24
CA GLN A 25 -13.03 -14.13 -6.28
C GLN A 25 -12.48 -14.02 -7.71
N ALA A 26 -11.19 -13.70 -7.90
CA ALA A 26 -10.62 -13.52 -9.22
C ALA A 26 -10.12 -14.85 -9.81
N SER A 27 -10.13 -14.92 -11.15
CA SER A 27 -9.67 -16.07 -11.93
C SER A 27 -8.18 -15.99 -12.31
N ILE A 28 -7.36 -15.29 -11.52
CA ILE A 28 -5.93 -15.10 -11.79
C ILE A 28 -5.12 -15.22 -10.51
N LYS A 29 -3.90 -15.74 -10.66
CA LYS A 29 -2.90 -15.88 -9.59
C LYS A 29 -1.60 -15.22 -10.04
N ALA A 30 -1.03 -14.41 -9.16
CA ALA A 30 0.20 -13.69 -9.40
C ALA A 30 1.38 -14.37 -8.68
N TYR A 31 2.51 -14.46 -9.37
CA TYR A 31 3.79 -14.95 -8.86
C TYR A 31 4.79 -13.82 -8.97
N TYR A 32 5.12 -13.20 -7.83
CA TYR A 32 6.21 -12.23 -7.71
C TYR A 32 7.51 -12.98 -7.47
N ILE A 33 8.48 -12.80 -8.36
CA ILE A 33 9.74 -13.54 -8.37
C ILE A 33 10.91 -12.57 -8.47
N PRO A 34 11.72 -12.42 -7.41
CA PRO A 34 13.00 -11.73 -7.51
C PRO A 34 13.88 -12.43 -8.56
N ARG A 35 14.53 -11.65 -9.44
CA ARG A 35 15.35 -12.19 -10.53
C ARG A 35 16.41 -13.18 -10.06
N GLN A 36 17.00 -12.93 -8.89
CA GLN A 36 18.02 -13.79 -8.29
C GLN A 36 17.48 -15.19 -7.92
N ASN A 37 16.18 -15.30 -7.62
CA ASN A 37 15.50 -16.56 -7.29
C ASN A 37 14.88 -17.23 -8.52
N LEU A 38 14.83 -16.56 -9.68
CA LEU A 38 14.02 -16.98 -10.82
C LEU A 38 14.27 -18.43 -11.26
N LYS A 39 15.54 -18.84 -11.37
CA LYS A 39 15.89 -20.19 -11.83
C LYS A 39 15.44 -21.28 -10.85
N SER A 40 15.49 -21.03 -9.54
CA SER A 40 15.03 -21.99 -8.53
C SER A 40 13.50 -22.03 -8.51
N GLU A 41 12.83 -20.87 -8.53
CA GLU A 41 11.37 -20.82 -8.46
C GLU A 41 10.70 -21.43 -9.70
N ILE A 42 11.25 -21.22 -10.90
CA ILE A 42 10.72 -21.85 -12.12
C ILE A 42 10.70 -23.38 -12.01
N LYS A 43 11.71 -23.98 -11.37
CA LYS A 43 11.77 -25.44 -11.16
C LYS A 43 10.75 -25.92 -10.12
N GLN A 44 10.51 -25.11 -9.08
CA GLN A 44 9.67 -25.49 -7.95
C GLN A 44 8.19 -25.16 -8.16
N GLN A 45 7.86 -24.35 -9.17
CA GLN A 45 6.49 -23.90 -9.46
C GLN A 45 6.00 -24.42 -10.83
N PRO A 46 5.48 -25.66 -10.92
CA PRO A 46 4.96 -26.22 -12.18
C PRO A 46 3.87 -25.38 -12.84
N ALA A 47 3.12 -24.63 -12.03
CA ALA A 47 2.11 -23.67 -12.44
C ALA A 47 2.65 -22.61 -13.43
N LEU A 48 3.93 -22.23 -13.36
CA LEU A 48 4.55 -21.30 -14.29
C LEU A 48 4.72 -21.87 -15.71
N SER A 49 4.53 -23.17 -15.94
CA SER A 49 4.54 -23.73 -17.30
C SER A 49 3.27 -23.43 -18.09
N GLN A 50 2.24 -22.84 -17.45
CA GLN A 50 0.98 -22.47 -18.09
C GLN A 50 1.10 -21.21 -18.95
N SER A 51 0.05 -20.97 -19.75
CA SER A 51 -0.12 -19.71 -20.46
C SER A 51 -0.45 -18.58 -19.49
N GLY A 52 0.03 -17.38 -19.81
CA GLY A 52 -0.12 -16.24 -18.92
C GLY A 52 0.41 -14.93 -19.48
N ILE A 53 0.31 -13.92 -18.63
CA ILE A 53 0.91 -12.60 -18.85
C ILE A 53 2.07 -12.48 -17.87
N TYR A 54 3.16 -11.86 -18.28
CA TYR A 54 4.27 -11.56 -17.40
C TYR A 54 4.69 -10.11 -17.50
N VAL A 55 5.21 -9.61 -16.40
CA VAL A 55 5.74 -8.27 -16.26
C VAL A 55 7.16 -8.36 -15.73
N LEU A 56 8.13 -7.78 -16.43
CA LEU A 56 9.48 -7.57 -15.91
C LEU A 56 9.59 -6.13 -15.46
N CYS A 57 10.15 -5.86 -14.28
CA CYS A 57 10.34 -4.50 -13.81
C CYS A 57 11.63 -4.31 -13.01
N ASN A 58 12.11 -3.07 -12.97
CA ASN A 58 13.33 -2.71 -12.25
C ASN A 58 13.12 -2.50 -10.73
N GLY A 59 11.87 -2.46 -10.25
CA GLY A 59 11.53 -2.28 -8.84
C GLY A 59 11.95 -0.93 -8.23
N THR A 60 12.13 0.10 -9.07
CA THR A 60 12.58 1.43 -8.63
C THR A 60 11.47 2.47 -8.72
N ALA A 61 11.66 3.63 -8.09
CA ALA A 61 10.72 4.76 -8.16
C ALA A 61 10.43 5.26 -9.60
N LYS A 62 11.33 5.03 -10.56
CA LYS A 62 11.06 5.17 -12.00
C LYS A 62 10.90 3.77 -12.59
N ILE A 63 9.68 3.26 -12.51
CA ILE A 63 9.40 1.89 -12.94
C ILE A 63 9.59 1.78 -14.45
N GLN A 64 10.68 1.14 -14.87
CA GLN A 64 10.77 0.56 -16.21
C GLN A 64 10.09 -0.79 -16.14
N ALA A 65 9.19 -1.05 -17.08
CA ALA A 65 8.45 -2.30 -17.14
C ALA A 65 8.33 -2.80 -18.58
N TYR A 66 8.42 -4.12 -18.72
CA TYR A 66 8.12 -4.87 -19.93
C TYR A 66 6.89 -5.72 -19.64
N VAL A 67 5.89 -5.68 -20.51
CA VAL A 67 4.71 -6.55 -20.42
C VAL A 67 4.73 -7.46 -21.64
N GLY A 68 4.50 -8.75 -21.44
CA GLY A 68 4.34 -9.69 -22.53
C GLY A 68 3.43 -10.86 -22.17
N THR A 69 3.02 -11.60 -23.19
CA THR A 69 2.24 -12.84 -23.05
C THR A 69 3.06 -14.04 -23.47
N SER A 70 2.76 -15.22 -22.94
CA SER A 70 3.36 -16.47 -23.40
C SER A 70 2.42 -17.64 -23.15
N THR A 71 2.49 -18.66 -24.01
CA THR A 71 1.85 -19.97 -23.79
C THR A 71 2.60 -20.81 -22.75
N ASN A 72 3.83 -20.42 -22.41
CA ASN A 72 4.64 -21.03 -21.36
C ASN A 72 5.49 -19.95 -20.65
N ILE A 73 5.08 -19.55 -19.46
CA ILE A 73 5.73 -18.47 -18.70
C ILE A 73 7.15 -18.87 -18.22
N ALA A 74 7.33 -20.11 -17.76
CA ALA A 74 8.62 -20.63 -17.34
C ALA A 74 9.68 -20.54 -18.45
N LYS A 75 9.30 -20.87 -19.69
CA LYS A 75 10.19 -20.81 -20.86
C LYS A 75 10.61 -19.38 -21.18
N ILE A 76 9.66 -18.44 -21.26
CA ILE A 76 9.96 -17.04 -21.64
C ILE A 76 10.75 -16.32 -20.54
N LEU A 77 10.45 -16.57 -19.26
CA LEU A 77 11.21 -15.98 -18.15
C LEU A 77 12.65 -16.50 -18.11
N ASN A 78 12.88 -17.79 -18.40
CA ASN A 78 14.23 -18.32 -18.54
C ASN A 78 15.00 -17.67 -19.70
N GLN A 79 14.34 -17.43 -20.84
CA GLN A 79 14.95 -16.73 -21.98
C GLN A 79 15.37 -15.30 -21.59
N HIS A 80 14.52 -14.56 -20.88
CA HIS A 80 14.86 -13.23 -20.35
C HIS A 80 16.00 -13.27 -19.33
N ALA A 81 16.09 -14.34 -18.54
CA ALA A 81 17.16 -14.50 -17.56
C ALA A 81 18.53 -14.80 -18.18
N THR A 82 18.56 -15.48 -19.33
CA THR A 82 19.79 -15.78 -20.08
C THR A 82 20.16 -14.70 -21.09
N ALA A 83 19.23 -13.82 -21.45
CA ALA A 83 19.50 -12.63 -22.26
C ALA A 83 20.47 -11.68 -21.55
N LYS A 84 21.20 -10.87 -22.34
CA LYS A 84 22.16 -9.86 -21.84
C LYS A 84 21.49 -8.68 -21.11
N GLU A 85 20.16 -8.68 -20.99
CA GLU A 85 19.39 -7.59 -20.41
C GLU A 85 19.50 -7.55 -18.88
N THR A 86 20.10 -6.50 -18.31
CA THR A 86 20.33 -6.38 -16.85
C THR A 86 19.38 -5.39 -16.15
N TRP A 87 18.48 -4.74 -16.89
CA TRP A 87 17.67 -3.62 -16.40
C TRP A 87 16.58 -4.03 -15.39
N TRP A 88 16.04 -5.24 -15.49
CA TRP A 88 14.96 -5.73 -14.64
C TRP A 88 15.49 -6.55 -13.45
N LYS A 89 14.79 -6.43 -12.31
CA LYS A 89 15.13 -7.09 -11.03
C LYS A 89 14.02 -8.00 -10.52
N ILE A 90 12.80 -7.81 -11.00
CA ILE A 90 11.60 -8.51 -10.55
C ILE A 90 10.84 -9.00 -11.78
N ALA A 91 10.38 -10.24 -11.74
CA ALA A 91 9.38 -10.77 -12.66
C ALA A 91 8.06 -11.00 -11.90
N VAL A 92 6.94 -10.56 -12.46
CA VAL A 92 5.60 -10.90 -11.98
C VAL A 92 4.86 -11.66 -13.06
N ALA A 93 4.48 -12.91 -12.78
CA ALA A 93 3.71 -13.73 -13.69
C ALA A 93 2.26 -13.84 -13.24
N PHE A 94 1.32 -13.67 -14.16
CA PHE A 94 -0.11 -13.86 -13.98
C PHE A 94 -0.55 -15.07 -14.77
N ILE A 95 -0.94 -16.12 -14.06
CA ILE A 95 -1.49 -17.34 -14.64
C ILE A 95 -2.93 -17.51 -14.22
N ASN A 96 -3.67 -18.33 -14.96
CA ASN A 96 -5.03 -18.66 -14.57
C ASN A 96 -5.04 -19.59 -13.36
N ASN A 97 -5.93 -19.34 -12.40
CA ASN A 97 -6.08 -20.20 -11.22
C ASN A 97 -7.18 -21.25 -11.38
N ARG A 98 -7.95 -21.23 -12.49
CA ARG A 98 -9.02 -22.21 -12.78
C ARG A 98 -8.83 -22.86 -14.14
N GLN A 99 -8.85 -24.20 -14.17
CA GLN A 99 -8.71 -24.98 -15.41
C GLN A 99 -9.88 -24.77 -16.39
N SER A 100 -11.06 -24.39 -15.89
CA SER A 100 -12.30 -24.26 -16.67
C SER A 100 -12.41 -22.96 -17.48
N TYR A 101 -11.44 -22.04 -17.38
CA TYR A 101 -11.51 -20.73 -18.04
C TYR A 101 -10.16 -20.40 -18.67
N GLN A 102 -9.75 -21.09 -19.73
CA GLN A 102 -8.49 -20.77 -20.41
C GLN A 102 -8.67 -19.53 -21.28
N LEU A 103 -7.74 -18.57 -21.18
CA LEU A 103 -7.72 -17.39 -22.04
C LEU A 103 -7.24 -17.80 -23.44
N SER A 104 -7.93 -17.31 -24.46
CA SER A 104 -7.50 -17.47 -25.86
C SER A 104 -6.35 -16.51 -26.20
N GLU A 105 -5.73 -16.71 -27.37
CA GLU A 105 -4.66 -15.82 -27.86
C GLU A 105 -5.15 -14.37 -28.04
N SER A 106 -6.40 -14.18 -28.50
CA SER A 106 -7.00 -12.85 -28.64
C SER A 106 -7.26 -12.18 -27.29
N ASP A 107 -7.63 -12.95 -26.26
CA ASP A 107 -7.81 -12.45 -24.89
C ASP A 107 -6.48 -11.98 -24.29
N PHE A 108 -5.41 -12.76 -24.49
CA PHE A 108 -4.06 -12.37 -24.07
C PHE A 108 -3.60 -11.11 -24.77
N LYS A 109 -3.83 -11.00 -26.09
CA LYS A 109 -3.49 -9.80 -26.86
C LYS A 109 -4.27 -8.57 -26.37
N PHE A 110 -5.56 -8.72 -26.08
CA PHE A 110 -6.38 -7.64 -25.50
C PHE A 110 -5.83 -7.15 -24.16
N LEU A 111 -5.45 -8.07 -23.27
CA LEU A 111 -4.88 -7.70 -21.97
C LEU A 111 -3.51 -7.04 -22.12
N GLU A 112 -2.65 -7.55 -23.00
CA GLU A 112 -1.34 -6.95 -23.33
C GLU A 112 -1.49 -5.52 -23.87
N ASP A 113 -2.39 -5.31 -24.84
CA ASP A 113 -2.68 -4.00 -25.42
C ASP A 113 -3.23 -3.03 -24.37
N ARG A 114 -4.17 -3.50 -23.54
CA ARG A 114 -4.75 -2.69 -22.47
C ARG A 114 -3.71 -2.29 -21.43
N MET A 115 -2.89 -3.24 -20.97
CA MET A 115 -1.80 -2.98 -20.02
C MET A 115 -0.78 -2.01 -20.61
N SER A 116 -0.38 -2.21 -21.86
CA SER A 116 0.55 -1.34 -22.57
C SER A 116 0.00 0.08 -22.74
N ASN A 117 -1.26 0.22 -23.13
CA ASN A 117 -1.90 1.53 -23.31
C ASN A 117 -2.07 2.27 -21.98
N GLN A 118 -2.46 1.58 -20.89
CA GLN A 118 -2.55 2.20 -19.57
C GLN A 118 -1.16 2.58 -19.04
N ALA A 119 -0.14 1.75 -19.25
CA ALA A 119 1.24 2.04 -18.90
C ALA A 119 1.82 3.25 -19.66
N LYS A 120 1.47 3.48 -20.93
CA LYS A 120 1.87 4.71 -21.65
C LYS A 120 1.30 5.98 -21.02
N THR A 121 0.14 5.88 -20.37
CA THR A 121 -0.55 7.02 -19.73
C THR A 121 -0.15 7.23 -18.26
N GLY A 122 0.46 6.24 -17.61
CA GLY A 122 0.91 6.27 -16.22
C GLY A 122 2.43 6.14 -16.12
N VAL A 123 3.12 7.14 -15.54
CA VAL A 123 4.59 7.13 -15.28
C VAL A 123 5.46 6.97 -16.55
N GLN A 124 6.74 7.38 -16.49
CA GLN A 124 7.72 7.17 -17.57
C GLN A 124 8.09 5.67 -17.67
N ILE A 125 7.23 4.88 -18.29
CA ILE A 125 7.50 3.48 -18.62
C ILE A 125 8.10 3.44 -20.04
N ASP A 126 9.38 3.09 -20.15
CA ASP A 126 9.99 2.72 -21.44
C ASP A 126 9.53 1.29 -21.78
N LEU A 127 8.34 1.18 -22.38
CA LEU A 127 7.77 -0.08 -22.84
C LEU A 127 8.58 -0.62 -24.02
N VAL A 128 9.31 -1.70 -23.80
CA VAL A 128 9.89 -2.51 -24.87
C VAL A 128 8.81 -3.50 -25.32
N SER A 129 7.79 -3.06 -26.06
CA SER A 129 6.80 -3.98 -26.62
C SER A 129 7.33 -4.59 -27.92
N SER A 130 7.45 -5.92 -27.97
CA SER A 130 7.67 -6.65 -29.22
C SER A 130 6.31 -6.91 -29.88
N ASN A 131 6.02 -6.15 -30.95
CA ASN A 131 4.85 -6.23 -31.84
C ASN A 131 3.61 -5.41 -31.42
N LEU A 132 3.68 -4.11 -31.75
CA LEU A 132 2.51 -3.24 -31.96
C LEU A 132 1.86 -3.60 -33.31
N SER A 133 0.97 -4.58 -33.34
CA SER A 133 0.13 -4.78 -34.52
C SER A 133 -1.21 -5.45 -34.17
N HIS A 134 -2.27 -4.76 -34.61
CA HIS A 134 -3.70 -5.10 -34.64
C HIS A 134 -4.46 -5.08 -33.31
N GLN A 135 -5.44 -4.17 -33.22
CA GLN A 135 -6.50 -4.20 -32.22
C GLN A 135 -7.13 -5.59 -32.21
N SER A 136 -7.04 -6.30 -31.09
CA SER A 136 -7.68 -7.59 -30.92
C SER A 136 -9.21 -7.43 -30.96
N ILE A 137 -9.84 -8.11 -31.91
CA ILE A 137 -11.31 -8.21 -31.97
C ILE A 137 -11.72 -9.26 -30.94
N VAL A 138 -12.27 -8.81 -29.81
CA VAL A 138 -12.84 -9.67 -28.77
C VAL A 138 -14.37 -9.56 -28.81
N ASN A 139 -15.08 -10.65 -28.55
CA ASN A 139 -16.54 -10.63 -28.41
C ASN A 139 -16.95 -9.67 -27.27
N PRO A 140 -17.95 -8.78 -27.47
CA PRO A 140 -18.42 -7.86 -26.43
C PRO A 140 -18.72 -8.48 -25.06
N SER A 141 -19.19 -9.74 -25.01
CA SER A 141 -19.46 -10.42 -23.73
C SER A 141 -18.18 -10.72 -22.94
N SER A 142 -17.06 -11.01 -23.61
CA SER A 142 -15.78 -11.33 -22.96
C SER A 142 -15.00 -10.07 -22.59
N GLU A 143 -15.29 -8.92 -23.21
CA GLU A 143 -14.58 -7.66 -22.93
C GLU A 143 -14.75 -7.19 -21.48
N SER A 144 -15.95 -7.38 -20.89
CA SER A 144 -16.20 -7.04 -19.49
C SER A 144 -15.36 -7.89 -18.53
N ASP A 145 -15.31 -9.20 -18.77
CA ASP A 145 -14.52 -10.15 -17.98
C ASP A 145 -13.02 -9.84 -18.07
N LEU A 146 -12.53 -9.46 -19.26
CA LEU A 146 -11.14 -9.06 -19.46
C LEU A 146 -10.81 -7.72 -18.79
N LYS A 147 -11.75 -6.77 -18.77
CA LYS A 147 -11.60 -5.52 -18.00
C LYS A 147 -11.51 -5.80 -16.50
N GLU A 148 -12.31 -6.72 -15.98
CA GLU A 148 -12.26 -7.12 -14.58
C GLU A 148 -10.95 -7.86 -14.24
N LYS A 149 -10.48 -8.75 -15.13
CA LYS A 149 -9.17 -9.38 -15.02
C LYS A 149 -8.04 -8.35 -15.01
N PHE A 150 -8.09 -7.35 -15.89
CA PHE A 150 -7.13 -6.24 -15.88
C PHE A 150 -7.14 -5.49 -14.54
N ASN A 151 -8.31 -5.18 -13.98
CA ASN A 151 -8.40 -4.52 -12.68
C ASN A 151 -7.80 -5.39 -11.56
N SER A 152 -8.02 -6.71 -11.64
CA SER A 152 -7.42 -7.66 -10.69
C SER A 152 -5.89 -7.70 -10.82
N ILE A 153 -5.36 -7.65 -12.06
CA ILE A 153 -3.91 -7.54 -12.32
C ILE A 153 -3.35 -6.25 -11.71
N ASP A 154 -3.99 -5.10 -11.92
CA ASP A 154 -3.56 -3.81 -11.35
C ASP A 154 -3.55 -3.84 -9.81
N ILE A 155 -4.60 -4.37 -9.19
CA ILE A 155 -4.69 -4.53 -7.74
C ILE A 155 -3.55 -5.40 -7.20
N LEU A 156 -3.29 -6.55 -7.84
CA LEU A 156 -2.22 -7.47 -7.43
C LEU A 156 -0.84 -6.84 -7.59
N LEU A 157 -0.57 -6.13 -8.69
CA LEU A 157 0.69 -5.40 -8.88
C LEU A 157 0.88 -4.34 -7.79
N ARG A 158 -0.15 -3.57 -7.47
CA ARG A 158 -0.11 -2.55 -6.41
C ARG A 158 0.07 -3.16 -5.03
N SER A 159 -0.42 -4.38 -4.79
CA SER A 159 -0.17 -5.11 -3.54
C SER A 159 1.29 -5.56 -3.39
N PHE A 160 2.05 -5.59 -4.48
CA PHE A 160 3.49 -5.78 -4.50
C PHE A 160 4.29 -4.47 -4.57
N ASP A 161 3.64 -3.33 -4.31
CA ASP A 161 4.20 -1.98 -4.45
C ASP A 161 4.62 -1.61 -5.89
N LEU A 162 4.06 -2.30 -6.90
CA LEU A 162 4.30 -2.04 -8.32
C LEU A 162 3.11 -1.28 -8.94
N SER A 163 3.11 0.04 -8.83
CA SER A 163 2.04 0.88 -9.41
C SER A 163 2.32 1.24 -10.88
N LEU A 164 1.96 0.34 -11.81
CA LEU A 164 2.26 0.49 -13.25
C LEU A 164 1.22 1.28 -14.04
N PHE A 165 -0.04 1.25 -13.65
CA PHE A 165 -1.15 1.74 -14.48
C PHE A 165 -1.87 2.97 -13.89
N THR A 166 -1.41 3.49 -12.76
CA THR A 166 -2.01 4.66 -12.14
C THR A 166 -1.74 5.92 -12.98
N GLN A 167 -2.82 6.51 -13.50
CA GLN A 167 -2.77 7.76 -14.25
C GLN A 167 -2.08 8.87 -13.44
N LYS A 168 -1.31 9.73 -14.13
CA LYS A 168 -1.18 11.11 -13.69
C LYS A 168 -2.57 11.71 -13.74
N SER A 169 -3.26 11.77 -12.61
CA SER A 169 -4.46 12.59 -12.50
C SER A 169 -4.03 14.05 -12.48
N ALA A 170 -3.71 14.57 -13.67
CA ALA A 170 -3.84 15.98 -13.93
C ALA A 170 -5.35 16.25 -14.00
N THR A 171 -5.83 17.07 -13.05
CA THR A 171 -7.17 17.64 -12.95
C THR A 171 -8.34 16.75 -12.47
N LYS A 172 -8.97 17.24 -11.39
CA LYS A 172 -10.29 16.89 -10.81
C LYS A 172 -10.41 15.60 -10.00
N LYS A 173 -9.76 15.57 -8.82
CA LYS A 173 -10.39 15.12 -7.55
C LYS A 173 -9.92 16.00 -6.40
N ARG A 174 -10.45 17.23 -6.37
CA ARG A 174 -10.64 17.99 -5.14
C ARG A 174 -11.91 17.41 -4.51
N ALA A 175 -11.84 16.98 -3.25
CA ALA A 175 -12.82 16.23 -2.46
C ALA A 175 -12.59 14.70 -2.38
N GLN A 176 -12.29 14.26 -1.14
CA GLN A 176 -12.19 12.88 -0.64
C GLN A 176 -10.92 12.08 -0.96
N ARG A 177 -9.78 12.55 -0.43
CA ARG A 177 -8.77 11.72 0.25
C ARG A 177 -8.23 12.57 1.41
N SER A 178 -8.77 12.36 2.61
CA SER A 178 -8.37 13.03 3.85
C SER A 178 -7.15 12.38 4.52
N ASP A 179 -6.51 11.37 3.91
CA ASP A 179 -5.59 10.49 4.64
C ASP A 179 -4.16 10.43 4.08
N LEU A 180 -3.77 11.36 3.19
CA LEU A 180 -2.34 11.62 2.93
C LEU A 180 -2.01 12.93 3.64
N GLN A 181 -1.29 12.87 4.77
CA GLN A 181 -0.77 14.07 5.45
C GLN A 181 0.18 14.80 4.51
N GLN A 182 -0.34 15.75 3.75
CA GLN A 182 0.46 16.70 2.99
C GLN A 182 0.68 17.93 3.87
N ILE A 183 1.93 18.17 4.23
CA ILE A 183 2.32 19.30 5.08
C ILE A 183 2.75 20.45 4.16
N PRO A 184 2.08 21.62 4.19
CA PRO A 184 2.56 22.80 3.48
C PRO A 184 3.94 23.20 3.99
N VAL A 185 4.88 23.38 3.07
CA VAL A 185 6.28 23.70 3.39
C VAL A 185 6.81 24.81 2.50
N TYR A 186 7.78 25.52 3.05
CA TYR A 186 8.40 26.70 2.48
C TYR A 186 9.92 26.54 2.53
N LEU A 187 10.58 27.09 1.51
CA LEU A 187 12.03 27.25 1.48
C LEU A 187 12.33 28.68 1.07
N ASN A 188 13.09 29.37 1.91
CA ASN A 188 13.68 30.67 1.60
C ASN A 188 15.16 30.65 1.95
N ARG A 189 16.00 30.42 0.93
CA ARG A 189 17.47 30.33 1.10
C ARG A 189 18.16 30.72 -0.19
N ARG A 190 19.26 31.48 -0.06
CA ARG A 190 20.18 31.79 -1.17
C ARG A 190 19.41 32.32 -2.39
N ASP A 191 18.53 33.30 -2.22
CA ASP A 191 17.69 33.88 -3.29
C ASP A 191 16.62 32.92 -3.89
N ALA A 192 16.56 31.67 -3.45
CA ALA A 192 15.48 30.76 -3.80
C ALA A 192 14.28 30.94 -2.86
N HIS A 193 13.08 30.98 -3.45
CA HIS A 193 11.80 31.10 -2.74
C HIS A 193 10.84 30.05 -3.26
N ALA A 194 10.50 29.05 -2.47
CA ALA A 194 9.64 27.96 -2.90
C ALA A 194 8.55 27.64 -1.90
N THR A 195 7.40 27.26 -2.45
CA THR A 195 6.26 26.71 -1.71
C THR A 195 6.00 25.31 -2.19
N GLY A 196 5.63 24.42 -1.29
CA GLY A 196 5.43 23.02 -1.61
C GLY A 196 4.58 22.26 -0.62
N PHE A 197 4.43 20.97 -0.91
CA PHE A 197 3.83 20.00 0.00
C PHE A 197 4.82 18.89 0.29
N TYR A 198 5.08 18.64 1.56
CA TYR A 198 5.87 17.51 2.03
C TYR A 198 4.95 16.33 2.37
N GLN A 199 5.38 15.13 1.98
CA GLN A 199 4.70 13.88 2.28
C GLN A 199 5.60 13.03 3.20
N PRO A 200 5.34 12.98 4.52
CA PRO A 200 6.20 12.29 5.48
C PRO A 200 6.42 10.81 5.17
N ASP A 201 5.37 10.08 4.77
CA ASP A 201 5.44 8.64 4.48
C ASP A 201 6.41 8.30 3.35
N TYR A 202 6.47 9.17 2.33
CA TYR A 202 7.30 8.96 1.14
C TYR A 202 8.59 9.79 1.16
N LYS A 203 8.79 10.59 2.22
CA LYS A 203 9.84 11.62 2.33
C LYS A 203 9.98 12.48 1.08
N SER A 204 8.88 12.64 0.35
CA SER A 204 8.86 13.31 -0.95
C SER A 204 8.35 14.74 -0.79
N ILE A 205 8.73 15.61 -1.72
CA ILE A 205 8.30 16.99 -1.70
C ILE A 205 7.85 17.43 -3.09
N THR A 206 6.68 18.03 -3.16
CA THR A 206 6.18 18.66 -4.38
C THR A 206 6.45 20.16 -4.29
N VAL A 207 7.27 20.67 -5.20
CA VAL A 207 7.49 22.12 -5.36
C VAL A 207 6.44 22.65 -6.32
N LEU A 208 5.70 23.69 -5.91
CA LEU A 208 4.59 24.23 -6.69
C LEU A 208 5.07 25.13 -7.82
N ALA A 209 4.26 25.20 -8.88
CA ALA A 209 4.38 26.21 -9.92
C ALA A 209 4.48 27.61 -9.31
N GLY A 210 5.34 28.45 -9.88
CA GLY A 210 5.64 29.78 -9.38
C GLY A 210 6.83 29.85 -8.41
N SER A 211 7.30 28.72 -7.87
CA SER A 211 8.49 28.68 -7.00
C SER A 211 9.74 29.15 -7.75
N HIS A 212 10.53 30.02 -7.11
CA HIS A 212 11.75 30.63 -7.64
C HIS A 212 13.00 29.82 -7.28
N VAL A 213 13.79 29.50 -8.30
CA VAL A 213 15.13 28.93 -8.22
C VAL A 213 16.12 30.08 -8.10
N THR A 214 17.19 29.92 -7.31
CA THR A 214 18.21 30.94 -7.15
C THR A 214 18.80 31.41 -8.48
N THR A 215 19.01 32.72 -8.60
CA THR A 215 19.78 33.32 -9.71
C THR A 215 21.28 33.17 -9.52
N ILE A 216 21.73 32.87 -8.29
CA ILE A 216 23.14 32.74 -7.92
C ILE A 216 23.74 31.47 -8.54
N ALA A 217 24.98 31.57 -9.04
CA ALA A 217 25.69 30.45 -9.66
C ALA A 217 25.84 29.24 -8.71
N PRO A 218 25.88 27.99 -9.21
CA PRO A 218 26.05 26.81 -8.35
C PRO A 218 27.29 26.86 -7.45
N THR A 219 27.21 26.34 -6.23
CA THR A 219 28.41 26.17 -5.38
C THR A 219 29.24 24.98 -5.86
N PRO A 220 30.54 24.89 -5.49
CA PRO A 220 31.36 23.70 -5.77
C PRO A 220 30.77 22.39 -5.23
N SER A 221 29.99 22.47 -4.14
CA SER A 221 29.30 21.33 -3.53
C SER A 221 28.03 20.88 -4.27
N PHE A 222 27.60 21.58 -5.33
CA PHE A 222 26.41 21.24 -6.09
C PHE A 222 26.69 20.12 -7.10
N THR A 223 26.00 18.98 -6.94
CA THR A 223 26.22 17.76 -7.74
C THR A 223 25.05 17.39 -8.66
N MET A 224 23.98 18.20 -8.70
CA MET A 224 22.73 17.87 -9.40
C MET A 224 22.61 18.56 -10.77
N ASN A 225 23.73 18.78 -11.46
CA ASN A 225 23.78 19.46 -12.76
C ASN A 225 22.90 18.77 -13.81
N SER A 226 23.00 17.44 -13.91
CA SER A 226 22.21 16.65 -14.88
C SER A 226 20.70 16.75 -14.66
N LEU A 227 20.26 16.80 -13.40
CA LEU A 227 18.86 16.99 -13.06
C LEU A 227 18.42 18.42 -13.38
N LEU A 228 19.21 19.43 -13.02
CA LEU A 228 18.91 20.83 -13.32
C LEU A 228 18.78 21.05 -14.84
N GLU A 229 19.72 20.55 -15.64
CA GLU A 229 19.67 20.60 -17.11
C GLU A 229 18.42 19.92 -17.66
N LYS A 230 18.08 18.73 -17.14
CA LYS A 230 16.86 18.02 -17.53
C LYS A 230 15.60 18.84 -17.24
N LEU A 231 15.52 19.47 -16.07
CA LEU A 231 14.36 20.29 -15.67
C LEU A 231 14.23 21.54 -16.53
N THR A 232 15.35 22.17 -16.88
CA THR A 232 15.37 23.32 -17.81
C THR A 232 14.98 22.89 -19.22
N LYS A 233 15.59 21.81 -19.75
CA LYS A 233 15.31 21.30 -21.11
C LYS A 233 13.86 20.83 -21.29
N THR A 234 13.27 20.26 -20.25
CA THR A 234 11.86 19.80 -20.27
C THR A 234 10.85 20.90 -19.93
N GLY A 235 11.31 22.15 -19.79
CA GLY A 235 10.48 23.31 -19.51
C GLY A 235 9.85 23.33 -18.12
N VAL A 236 10.30 22.46 -17.19
CA VAL A 236 9.86 22.50 -15.78
C VAL A 236 10.37 23.77 -15.11
N ILE A 237 11.62 24.14 -15.39
CA ILE A 237 12.23 25.37 -14.91
C ILE A 237 12.48 26.26 -16.11
N GLN A 238 11.87 27.44 -16.14
CA GLN A 238 12.11 28.48 -17.15
C GLN A 238 12.25 29.81 -16.44
N ASN A 239 13.20 30.65 -16.89
CA ASN A 239 13.48 31.95 -16.26
C ASN A 239 13.68 31.85 -14.73
N ASN A 240 14.40 30.82 -14.28
CA ASN A 240 14.60 30.50 -12.85
C ASN A 240 13.31 30.30 -12.05
N GLN A 241 12.21 29.88 -12.68
CA GLN A 241 10.94 29.63 -12.01
C GLN A 241 10.35 28.28 -12.43
N PHE A 242 9.70 27.58 -11.49
CA PHE A 242 8.93 26.39 -11.79
C PHE A 242 7.67 26.76 -12.57
N THR A 243 7.50 26.24 -13.78
CA THR A 243 6.33 26.49 -14.65
C THR A 243 5.13 25.62 -14.29
N ARG A 244 5.38 24.51 -13.60
CA ARG A 244 4.39 23.55 -13.14
C ARG A 244 4.90 22.83 -11.89
N ASP A 245 3.97 22.24 -11.16
CA ASP A 245 4.30 21.43 -9.98
C ASP A 245 5.27 20.30 -10.35
N TYR A 246 6.26 20.10 -9.49
CA TYR A 246 7.27 19.07 -9.68
C TYR A 246 7.58 18.35 -8.37
N GLN A 247 7.38 17.04 -8.36
CA GLN A 247 7.66 16.18 -7.22
C GLN A 247 9.11 15.70 -7.26
N PHE A 248 9.84 15.98 -6.18
CA PHE A 248 11.16 15.44 -5.89
C PHE A 248 11.05 14.25 -4.95
N ASN A 249 11.92 13.26 -5.14
CA ASN A 249 11.99 12.07 -4.30
C ASN A 249 12.61 12.33 -2.91
N SER A 250 13.10 13.55 -2.65
CA SER A 250 13.56 13.96 -1.33
C SER A 250 13.53 15.47 -1.14
N ALA A 251 13.37 15.92 0.10
CA ALA A 251 13.49 17.32 0.50
C ALA A 251 14.86 17.92 0.11
N SER A 252 15.93 17.12 0.24
CA SER A 252 17.29 17.55 -0.11
C SER A 252 17.47 17.75 -1.62
N ALA A 253 16.89 16.87 -2.46
CA ALA A 253 16.96 17.04 -3.91
C ALA A 253 16.28 18.35 -4.35
N ALA A 254 15.10 18.65 -3.77
CA ALA A 254 14.41 19.90 -4.05
C ALA A 254 15.21 21.13 -3.58
N ALA A 255 15.72 21.10 -2.35
CA ALA A 255 16.53 22.19 -1.80
C ALA A 255 17.79 22.43 -2.63
N ASN A 256 18.45 21.36 -3.08
CA ASN A 256 19.67 21.48 -3.86
C ASN A 256 19.42 22.09 -5.23
N ILE A 257 18.34 21.71 -5.91
CA ILE A 257 17.94 22.30 -7.20
C ILE A 257 17.55 23.77 -7.03
N LEU A 258 16.70 24.07 -6.04
CA LEU A 258 16.25 25.43 -5.76
C LEU A 258 17.41 26.36 -5.42
N CYS A 259 18.33 25.93 -4.57
CA CYS A 259 19.43 26.76 -4.10
C CYS A 259 20.74 26.58 -4.88
N LYS A 260 20.80 25.70 -5.90
CA LYS A 260 22.02 25.31 -6.62
C LYS A 260 23.22 25.04 -5.69
N SER A 261 22.96 24.38 -4.56
CA SER A 261 23.95 24.08 -3.50
C SER A 261 23.64 22.76 -2.82
N SER A 262 24.47 22.31 -1.88
CA SER A 262 24.20 21.11 -1.08
C SER A 262 23.63 21.52 0.28
N TYR A 263 22.33 21.30 0.46
CA TYR A 263 21.61 21.52 1.71
C TYR A 263 20.97 20.24 2.22
N SER A 264 20.94 20.11 3.55
CA SER A 264 20.11 19.11 4.20
C SER A 264 18.64 19.56 4.12
N GLY A 265 17.87 18.92 3.26
CA GLY A 265 16.44 19.18 3.09
C GLY A 265 15.67 19.26 4.41
N PRO A 266 15.82 18.27 5.32
CA PRO A 266 15.17 18.29 6.63
C PRO A 266 15.39 19.57 7.46
N LEU A 267 16.51 20.28 7.24
CA LEU A 267 16.88 21.46 8.02
C LEU A 267 16.54 22.80 7.35
N VAL A 268 16.27 22.81 6.03
CA VAL A 268 16.07 24.05 5.27
C VAL A 268 14.63 24.27 4.82
N TRP A 269 13.81 23.22 4.82
CA TRP A 269 12.38 23.32 4.63
C TRP A 269 11.68 23.48 5.97
N TYR A 270 10.69 24.37 6.01
CA TYR A 270 9.92 24.65 7.21
C TYR A 270 8.43 24.81 6.91
N ASP A 271 7.57 24.59 7.90
CA ASP A 271 6.13 24.85 7.78
C ASP A 271 5.74 26.30 8.11
N GLN A 272 4.44 26.61 8.07
CA GLN A 272 3.92 27.93 8.42
C GLN A 272 4.27 28.41 9.85
N ASN A 273 4.62 27.48 10.75
CA ASN A 273 5.03 27.78 12.13
C ASN A 273 6.55 27.82 12.29
N HIS A 274 7.30 27.90 11.18
CA HIS A 274 8.76 27.86 11.14
C HIS A 274 9.40 26.60 11.77
N ARG A 275 8.66 25.49 11.84
CA ARG A 275 9.19 24.20 12.29
C ARG A 275 9.87 23.52 11.12
N THR A 276 11.05 22.97 11.35
CA THR A 276 11.81 22.31 10.28
C THR A 276 11.18 20.97 9.91
N LEU A 277 11.47 20.47 8.70
CA LEU A 277 11.07 19.12 8.31
C LEU A 277 11.61 18.05 9.27
N HIS A 278 12.81 18.24 9.85
CA HIS A 278 13.34 17.35 10.86
C HIS A 278 12.41 17.23 12.08
N ASP A 279 11.91 18.36 12.59
CA ASP A 279 10.97 18.38 13.73
C ASP A 279 9.63 17.74 13.38
N LEU A 280 9.17 17.97 12.14
CA LEU A 280 7.92 17.43 11.62
C LEU A 280 8.00 15.91 11.43
N GLU A 281 9.12 15.41 10.91
CA GLU A 281 9.40 13.98 10.77
C GLU A 281 9.47 13.28 12.14
N ALA A 282 10.13 13.88 13.14
CA ALA A 282 10.21 13.32 14.49
C ALA A 282 8.82 13.21 15.14
N ARG A 283 7.96 14.22 14.97
CA ARG A 283 6.57 14.21 15.47
C ARG A 283 5.72 13.17 14.73
N HIS A 284 5.88 13.08 13.41
CA HIS A 284 5.18 12.09 12.60
C HIS A 284 5.56 10.66 13.02
N ALA A 285 6.85 10.41 13.24
CA ALA A 285 7.34 9.12 13.75
C ALA A 285 6.77 8.80 15.14
N ALA A 286 6.79 9.76 16.07
CA ALA A 286 6.19 9.58 17.40
C ALA A 286 4.68 9.29 17.33
N THR A 287 3.96 9.94 16.42
CA THR A 287 2.53 9.71 16.20
C THR A 287 2.28 8.31 15.64
N ASN A 288 3.08 7.85 14.67
CA ASN A 288 2.95 6.51 14.11
C ASN A 288 3.29 5.43 15.14
N ILE A 289 4.30 5.63 15.98
CA ILE A 289 4.62 4.71 17.09
C ILE A 289 3.43 4.62 18.07
N GLN A 290 2.81 5.75 18.40
CA GLN A 290 1.62 5.77 19.26
C GLN A 290 0.43 5.05 18.62
N LEU A 291 0.19 5.26 17.31
CA LEU A 291 -0.87 4.59 16.56
C LEU A 291 -0.63 3.07 16.45
N ASP A 292 0.61 2.65 16.20
CA ASP A 292 0.98 1.24 16.16
C ASP A 292 0.83 0.58 17.53
N ALA A 293 1.19 1.27 18.62
CA ALA A 293 0.97 0.80 19.98
C ALA A 293 -0.54 0.68 20.30
N ASP A 294 -1.34 1.67 19.91
CA ASP A 294 -2.79 1.65 20.09
C ASP A 294 -3.45 0.52 19.27
N GLN A 295 -2.95 0.22 18.07
CA GLN A 295 -3.43 -0.91 17.26
C GLN A 295 -2.99 -2.27 17.82
N GLN A 296 -1.78 -2.39 18.36
CA GLN A 296 -1.32 -3.62 19.02
C GLN A 296 -2.16 -3.96 20.26
N ASN A 297 -2.70 -2.94 20.92
CA ASN A 297 -3.57 -3.11 22.07
C ASN A 297 -5.04 -3.36 21.68
N LEU A 298 -5.42 -3.33 20.39
CA LEU A 298 -6.79 -3.55 19.95
C LEU A 298 -7.08 -5.04 19.69
N PHE A 299 -8.14 -5.51 20.32
CA PHE A 299 -8.62 -6.88 20.24
C PHE A 299 -10.08 -6.93 19.81
N HIS A 300 -10.43 -7.99 19.09
CA HIS A 300 -11.79 -8.30 18.69
C HIS A 300 -12.21 -9.66 19.23
N LEU A 301 -13.51 -9.82 19.43
CA LEU A 301 -14.12 -11.07 19.87
C LEU A 301 -15.45 -11.25 19.14
N TYR A 302 -15.66 -12.45 18.61
CA TYR A 302 -16.91 -12.85 17.97
C TYR A 302 -17.45 -14.14 18.59
N TYR A 303 -18.69 -14.12 19.07
CA TYR A 303 -19.31 -15.31 19.66
C TYR A 303 -20.84 -15.25 19.61
N ARG A 304 -21.46 -16.19 18.89
CA ARG A 304 -22.92 -16.37 18.84
C ARG A 304 -23.72 -15.07 18.63
N GLY A 305 -23.23 -14.18 17.76
CA GLY A 305 -23.85 -12.90 17.45
C GLY A 305 -23.38 -11.71 18.31
N ALA A 306 -22.49 -11.93 19.28
CA ALA A 306 -21.66 -10.87 19.85
C ALA A 306 -20.59 -10.43 18.84
N ASP A 307 -20.33 -9.13 18.81
CA ASP A 307 -19.30 -8.47 17.99
C ASP A 307 -18.66 -7.41 18.88
N ALA A 308 -17.47 -7.71 19.38
CA ALA A 308 -16.83 -6.93 20.42
C ALA A 308 -15.45 -6.45 20.02
N HIS A 309 -15.20 -5.20 20.39
CA HIS A 309 -13.97 -4.47 20.10
C HIS A 309 -13.48 -3.92 21.43
N ALA A 310 -12.25 -4.22 21.83
CA ALA A 310 -11.71 -3.83 23.12
C ALA A 310 -10.23 -3.48 23.02
N ARG A 311 -9.77 -2.59 23.91
CA ARG A 311 -8.34 -2.36 24.14
C ARG A 311 -7.89 -3.12 25.37
N TYR A 312 -6.79 -3.85 25.26
CA TYR A 312 -6.16 -4.56 26.37
C TYR A 312 -4.94 -3.78 26.85
N ASN A 313 -4.86 -3.54 28.16
CA ASN A 313 -3.68 -2.93 28.79
C ASN A 313 -2.79 -4.02 29.37
N PHE A 314 -1.59 -4.20 28.81
CA PHE A 314 -0.66 -5.24 29.24
C PHE A 314 -0.04 -4.99 30.62
N GLN A 315 0.01 -3.74 31.11
CA GLN A 315 0.62 -3.40 32.38
C GLN A 315 -0.29 -3.76 33.57
N ASN A 316 -1.56 -3.36 33.49
CA ASN A 316 -2.52 -3.56 34.58
C ASN A 316 -3.57 -4.65 34.29
N LYS A 317 -3.52 -5.27 33.11
CA LYS A 317 -4.40 -6.36 32.65
C LYS A 317 -5.87 -5.98 32.48
N GLU A 318 -6.17 -4.69 32.50
CA GLU A 318 -7.52 -4.18 32.27
C GLU A 318 -7.93 -4.32 30.81
N THR A 319 -9.24 -4.45 30.57
CA THR A 319 -9.81 -4.56 29.23
C THR A 319 -10.89 -3.51 29.04
N THR A 320 -10.60 -2.51 28.22
CA THR A 320 -11.54 -1.44 27.88
C THR A 320 -12.35 -1.85 26.66
N VAL A 321 -13.59 -2.25 26.89
CA VAL A 321 -14.55 -2.55 25.81
C VAL A 321 -15.01 -1.24 25.19
N LEU A 322 -14.91 -1.14 23.87
CA LEU A 322 -15.21 0.07 23.13
C LEU A 322 -16.72 0.21 22.88
N ARG A 323 -17.17 1.45 22.86
CA ARG A 323 -18.50 1.85 22.40
C ARG A 323 -18.82 1.19 21.05
N GLY A 324 -20.05 0.73 20.90
CA GLY A 324 -20.51 0.04 19.70
C GLY A 324 -20.29 -1.47 19.75
N THR A 325 -19.59 -1.99 20.77
CA THR A 325 -19.55 -3.44 21.04
C THR A 325 -20.96 -3.98 21.29
N ARG A 326 -21.30 -5.05 20.57
CA ARG A 326 -22.58 -5.75 20.65
C ARG A 326 -22.45 -7.01 21.49
N LEU A 327 -23.32 -7.15 22.48
CA LEU A 327 -23.43 -8.36 23.30
C LEU A 327 -24.18 -9.47 22.56
N ALA A 328 -23.95 -10.70 22.99
CA ALA A 328 -24.71 -11.84 22.53
C ALA A 328 -26.22 -11.66 22.81
N PRO A 329 -27.10 -12.06 21.89
CA PRO A 329 -28.54 -11.88 22.04
C PRO A 329 -29.13 -12.80 23.12
N LYS A 330 -28.53 -13.96 23.36
CA LYS A 330 -29.01 -14.98 24.31
C LYS A 330 -28.01 -15.21 25.44
N THR A 331 -28.52 -15.46 26.64
CA THR A 331 -27.74 -15.80 27.83
C THR A 331 -27.62 -17.32 27.96
N ALA A 332 -26.42 -17.83 28.25
CA ALA A 332 -26.20 -19.24 28.56
C ALA A 332 -26.70 -19.58 29.98
N LYS A 333 -27.08 -20.84 30.20
CA LYS A 333 -27.62 -21.30 31.51
C LYS A 333 -26.66 -21.09 32.69
N ALA A 334 -25.36 -21.05 32.45
CA ALA A 334 -24.32 -20.92 33.48
C ALA A 334 -23.62 -19.55 33.45
N PHE A 335 -24.32 -18.47 33.08
CA PHE A 335 -23.73 -17.13 32.99
C PHE A 335 -23.49 -16.50 34.39
N PRO A 336 -22.23 -16.19 34.77
CA PRO A 336 -21.93 -15.72 36.13
C PRO A 336 -22.14 -14.21 36.35
N GLU A 337 -22.02 -13.37 35.31
CA GLU A 337 -21.96 -11.89 35.45
C GLU A 337 -23.34 -11.20 35.44
N THR A 338 -24.38 -11.85 36.00
CA THR A 338 -25.77 -11.38 35.91
C THR A 338 -25.99 -10.04 36.64
N GLN A 339 -25.38 -9.87 37.82
CA GLN A 339 -25.47 -8.62 38.59
C GLN A 339 -24.76 -7.46 37.88
N LEU A 340 -23.55 -7.71 37.36
CA LEU A 340 -22.77 -6.70 36.64
C LEU A 340 -23.50 -6.25 35.37
N LEU A 341 -24.04 -7.19 34.59
CA LEU A 341 -24.83 -6.87 33.40
C LEU A 341 -26.04 -5.99 33.75
N THR A 342 -26.75 -6.30 34.85
CA THR A 342 -27.90 -5.51 35.32
C THR A 342 -27.49 -4.09 35.71
N ASN A 343 -26.40 -3.94 36.45
CA ASN A 343 -25.87 -2.63 36.85
C ASN A 343 -25.49 -1.78 35.62
N LEU A 344 -24.83 -2.37 34.62
CA LEU A 344 -24.44 -1.67 33.39
C LEU A 344 -25.64 -1.23 32.55
N MET A 345 -26.73 -2.02 32.54
CA MET A 345 -27.98 -1.64 31.89
C MET A 345 -28.69 -0.51 32.64
N GLN A 346 -28.73 -0.56 33.98
CA GLN A 346 -29.31 0.51 34.81
C GLN A 346 -28.57 1.85 34.63
N GLN A 347 -27.24 1.80 34.55
CA GLN A 347 -26.39 2.95 34.28
C GLN A 347 -26.41 3.42 32.81
N LYS A 348 -27.23 2.80 31.95
CA LYS A 348 -27.32 3.07 30.50
C LYS A 348 -25.99 2.94 29.75
N ILE A 349 -25.04 2.19 30.30
CA ILE A 349 -23.78 1.83 29.64
C ILE A 349 -24.04 0.80 28.54
N ILE A 350 -25.02 -0.07 28.78
CA ILE A 350 -25.53 -1.02 27.78
C ILE A 350 -26.99 -0.69 27.51
N VAL A 351 -27.33 -0.46 26.24
CA VAL A 351 -28.70 -0.24 25.78
C VAL A 351 -28.93 -1.11 24.55
N ASN A 352 -30.03 -1.88 24.52
CA ASN A 352 -30.36 -2.78 23.41
C ASN A 352 -29.21 -3.73 23.01
N ASN A 353 -28.53 -4.33 24.00
CA ASN A 353 -27.34 -5.18 23.82
C ASN A 353 -26.16 -4.48 23.13
N LEU A 354 -26.04 -3.16 23.26
CA LEU A 354 -24.94 -2.38 22.70
C LEU A 354 -24.28 -1.51 23.77
N PHE A 355 -22.95 -1.50 23.84
CA PHE A 355 -22.21 -0.53 24.65
C PHE A 355 -22.36 0.88 24.07
N THR A 356 -22.87 1.81 24.87
CA THR A 356 -23.11 3.21 24.47
C THR A 356 -21.90 4.10 24.71
N LYS A 357 -20.96 3.65 25.55
CA LYS A 357 -19.67 4.28 25.85
C LYS A 357 -18.63 3.20 26.18
N ASP A 358 -17.37 3.60 26.16
CA ASP A 358 -16.27 2.73 26.56
C ASP A 358 -16.41 2.34 28.03
N TYR A 359 -16.10 1.09 28.36
CA TYR A 359 -16.18 0.57 29.71
C TYR A 359 -15.01 -0.35 30.02
N THR A 360 -14.31 -0.07 31.11
CA THR A 360 -13.13 -0.81 31.53
C THR A 360 -13.51 -1.93 32.49
N PHE A 361 -13.18 -3.14 32.10
CA PHE A 361 -13.27 -4.34 32.93
C PHE A 361 -11.94 -4.61 33.62
N PRO A 362 -11.96 -5.14 34.86
CA PRO A 362 -10.75 -5.50 35.59
C PRO A 362 -10.00 -6.67 34.96
N SER A 363 -10.63 -7.44 34.07
CA SER A 363 -9.97 -8.53 33.34
C SER A 363 -10.60 -8.79 31.98
N SER A 364 -9.81 -9.36 31.07
CA SER A 364 -10.26 -9.79 29.75
C SER A 364 -11.31 -10.90 29.79
N SER A 365 -11.27 -11.75 30.82
CA SER A 365 -12.24 -12.84 31.03
C SER A 365 -13.60 -12.32 31.51
N THR A 366 -13.62 -11.33 32.40
CA THR A 366 -14.85 -10.65 32.83
C THR A 366 -15.52 -9.97 31.64
N ALA A 367 -14.73 -9.24 30.82
CA ALA A 367 -15.21 -8.59 29.61
C ALA A 367 -15.82 -9.61 28.63
N ALA A 368 -15.07 -10.66 28.29
CA ALA A 368 -15.52 -11.70 27.35
C ALA A 368 -16.77 -12.43 27.85
N THR A 369 -16.81 -12.77 29.14
CA THR A 369 -17.93 -13.49 29.75
C THR A 369 -19.21 -12.66 29.70
N LEU A 370 -19.13 -11.38 30.07
CA LEU A 370 -20.27 -10.46 30.04
C LEU A 370 -20.77 -10.22 28.60
N ILE A 371 -19.86 -9.98 27.66
CA ILE A 371 -20.19 -9.75 26.25
C ILE A 371 -20.88 -10.98 25.64
N CYS A 372 -20.28 -12.15 25.83
CA CYS A 372 -20.79 -13.41 25.27
C CYS A 372 -22.02 -13.94 26.01
N LYS A 373 -22.32 -13.39 27.19
CA LYS A 373 -23.32 -13.89 28.13
C LYS A 373 -23.18 -15.39 28.41
N ALA A 374 -21.94 -15.86 28.49
CA ALA A 374 -21.56 -17.26 28.68
C ALA A 374 -20.17 -17.33 29.34
N PRO A 375 -19.81 -18.40 30.05
CA PRO A 375 -18.45 -18.57 30.57
C PRO A 375 -17.42 -18.54 29.44
N MET A 376 -16.51 -17.56 29.47
CA MET A 376 -15.46 -17.40 28.45
C MET A 376 -14.07 -17.26 29.10
N SER A 377 -13.07 -17.83 28.44
CA SER A 377 -11.66 -17.51 28.71
C SER A 377 -11.29 -16.26 27.92
N GLY A 378 -11.07 -15.13 28.59
CA GLY A 378 -10.60 -13.89 27.96
C GLY A 378 -9.35 -14.11 27.11
N PRO A 379 -8.24 -14.65 27.67
CA PRO A 379 -7.01 -14.92 26.94
C PRO A 379 -7.22 -15.71 25.64
N SER A 380 -8.14 -16.66 25.62
CA SER A 380 -8.39 -17.50 24.45
C SER A 380 -9.40 -16.92 23.45
N SER A 381 -10.19 -15.93 23.86
CA SER A 381 -11.35 -15.42 23.09
C SER A 381 -11.06 -14.12 22.36
N TRP A 382 -10.12 -13.32 22.85
CA TRP A 382 -9.72 -12.06 22.24
C TRP A 382 -8.61 -12.27 21.22
N LEU A 383 -8.79 -11.71 20.02
CA LEU A 383 -7.85 -11.80 18.90
C LEU A 383 -7.42 -10.40 18.48
N ASN A 384 -6.14 -10.16 18.21
CA ASN A 384 -5.70 -8.90 17.63
C ASN A 384 -5.98 -8.87 16.11
N ALA A 385 -5.70 -7.75 15.43
CA ALA A 385 -5.91 -7.61 13.98
C ALA A 385 -5.17 -8.67 13.12
N LYS A 386 -4.12 -9.30 13.65
CA LYS A 386 -3.36 -10.38 12.98
C LYS A 386 -3.92 -11.78 13.26
N GLY A 387 -5.02 -11.89 14.02
CA GLY A 387 -5.62 -13.17 14.43
C GLY A 387 -4.85 -13.89 15.53
N ILE A 388 -3.93 -13.22 16.23
CA ILE A 388 -3.18 -13.80 17.36
C ILE A 388 -4.03 -13.67 18.62
N ARG A 389 -4.09 -14.74 19.42
CA ARG A 389 -4.86 -14.75 20.67
C ARG A 389 -4.16 -13.93 21.73
N LEU A 390 -4.94 -13.30 22.60
CA LEU A 390 -4.41 -12.59 23.75
C LEU A 390 -3.49 -13.49 24.59
N ALA A 391 -3.85 -14.77 24.82
CA ALA A 391 -3.04 -15.74 25.55
C ALA A 391 -1.60 -15.88 25.03
N ASP A 392 -1.40 -15.76 23.73
CA ASP A 392 -0.09 -15.93 23.09
C ASP A 392 0.78 -14.65 23.25
N LEU A 393 0.21 -13.55 23.75
CA LEU A 393 0.87 -12.26 23.93
C LEU A 393 1.17 -11.93 25.40
N ILE A 394 0.52 -12.59 26.36
CA ILE A 394 0.73 -12.40 27.81
C ILE A 394 1.62 -13.47 28.44
N ASN A 395 1.96 -14.54 27.72
CA ASN A 395 2.84 -15.62 28.17
C ASN A 395 4.30 -15.45 27.72
N HIS A 396 4.64 -14.29 27.16
CA HIS A 396 5.97 -13.81 26.81
C HIS A 396 6.20 -12.48 27.50
#